data_AF-A0A945W3L6-F1
#
_entry.id   AF-A0A945W3L6-F1
#
_cell.length_a   1.000
_cell.length_b   1.000
_cell.length_c   1.000
_cell.angle_alpha   90.00
_cell.angle_beta   90.00
_cell.angle_gamma   90.00
#
_symmetry.space_group_name_H-M   'P 1'
#
loop_
_entity.id
_entity.type
_entity.pdbx_description
1 polymer ?
#
loop_
_entity_poly.entity_id
_entity_poly.type
_entity_poly.pdbx_seq_one_letter_code
_entity_poly.pdbx_strand_id
1 'polypeptide(L)'
;MHQTKTNNNQFSIFNIQSQDGFTLIEIGIAIFILGVGLISMLTIFPIGVDSIKKVTQYSNAAVLTESAISYLKANDVVAFVGTNTGSNTYPDTDSDQGNPFEDSSGNTIFAQYSWQATVQNLSSNNNLVRAQIAIFRNFDSTKFGAGTADFTQTSTTVSSVSVFPSWLTSKHYIRASDNSSDDKSWYRIDSVGTSSSEIILEGNFLGTTGAGLTFSTTKDIIDIYETMFSKR
;
A
#
# COMPACT_ATOMS: atom_id res chain seq x y z
N MET A 1 9.00 -38.55 -96.63
CA MET A 1 8.57 -38.95 -95.27
C MET A 1 9.72 -38.71 -94.29
N HIS A 2 9.85 -37.50 -93.73
CA HIS A 2 10.42 -37.26 -92.40
C HIS A 2 10.22 -35.78 -92.03
N GLN A 3 9.20 -35.52 -91.22
CA GLN A 3 9.13 -34.33 -90.36
C GLN A 3 9.76 -34.71 -89.02
N THR A 4 10.53 -33.82 -88.42
CA THR A 4 10.70 -33.68 -86.96
C THR A 4 11.49 -32.41 -86.68
N LYS A 5 10.80 -31.34 -86.29
CA LYS A 5 10.46 -30.93 -84.90
C LYS A 5 11.54 -30.02 -84.31
N THR A 6 11.31 -28.73 -84.50
CA THR A 6 11.91 -27.62 -83.74
C THR A 6 11.41 -27.66 -82.29
N ASN A 7 12.33 -27.84 -81.34
CA ASN A 7 12.03 -27.73 -79.90
C ASN A 7 12.14 -26.26 -79.46
N ASN A 8 10.99 -25.61 -79.33
CA ASN A 8 10.85 -24.34 -78.61
C ASN A 8 10.76 -24.63 -77.11
N ASN A 9 11.89 -24.59 -76.41
CA ASN A 9 11.86 -24.49 -74.95
C ASN A 9 11.52 -23.05 -74.58
N GLN A 10 10.23 -22.80 -74.35
CA GLN A 10 9.73 -21.58 -73.75
C GLN A 10 10.40 -21.40 -72.38
N PHE A 11 11.21 -20.35 -72.25
CA PHE A 11 11.56 -19.80 -70.96
C PHE A 11 10.28 -19.31 -70.30
N SER A 12 9.86 -20.00 -69.25
CA SER A 12 8.88 -19.51 -68.28
C SER A 12 9.49 -18.29 -67.60
N ILE A 13 9.25 -17.12 -68.19
CA ILE A 13 9.51 -15.82 -67.56
C ILE A 13 8.59 -15.78 -66.35
N PHE A 14 9.16 -15.63 -65.15
CA PHE A 14 8.42 -15.43 -63.92
C PHE A 14 7.32 -14.40 -64.16
N ASN A 15 6.06 -14.86 -64.14
CA ASN A 15 4.90 -13.99 -64.11
C ASN A 15 4.84 -13.37 -62.71
N ILE A 16 5.67 -12.34 -62.49
CA ILE A 16 5.52 -11.45 -61.36
C ILE A 16 4.25 -10.67 -61.69
N GLN A 17 3.10 -11.19 -61.23
CA GLN A 17 1.86 -10.42 -61.24
C GLN A 17 2.19 -9.06 -60.64
N SER A 18 2.02 -8.00 -61.43
CA SER A 18 2.12 -6.63 -60.96
C SER A 18 1.15 -6.47 -59.81
N GLN A 19 1.66 -6.47 -58.58
CA GLN A 19 0.84 -6.13 -57.42
C GLN A 19 0.50 -4.65 -57.57
N ASP A 20 -0.79 -4.33 -57.58
CA ASP A 20 -1.27 -2.96 -57.55
C ASP A 20 -0.63 -2.25 -56.34
N GLY A 21 0.08 -1.15 -56.61
CA GLY A 21 0.73 -0.36 -55.56
C GLY A 21 -0.30 0.23 -54.59
N PHE A 22 0.09 0.37 -53.33
CA PHE A 22 -0.76 1.00 -52.31
C PHE A 22 -1.16 2.41 -52.72
N THR A 23 -2.45 2.72 -52.57
CA THR A 23 -2.95 4.07 -52.81
C THR A 23 -2.53 5.01 -51.68
N LEU A 24 -2.36 6.30 -51.98
CA LEU A 24 -2.05 7.32 -50.96
C LEU A 24 -3.10 7.35 -49.84
N ILE A 25 -4.36 7.07 -50.18
CA ILE A 25 -5.47 7.03 -49.20
C ILE A 25 -5.35 5.83 -48.26
N GLU A 26 -4.93 4.66 -48.74
CA GLU A 26 -4.68 3.49 -47.87
C GLU A 26 -3.54 3.75 -46.89
N ILE A 27 -2.45 4.39 -47.34
CA ILE A 27 -1.34 4.79 -46.47
C ILE A 27 -1.83 5.82 -45.44
N GLY A 28 -2.66 6.78 -45.86
CA GLY A 28 -3.25 7.77 -44.96
C GLY A 28 -4.14 7.14 -43.88
N ILE A 29 -4.98 6.17 -44.24
CA ILE A 29 -5.83 5.43 -43.30
C ILE A 29 -4.96 4.58 -42.36
N ALA A 30 -3.92 3.92 -42.87
CA ALA A 30 -3.01 3.11 -42.05
C ALA A 30 -2.29 3.97 -40.99
N ILE A 31 -1.77 5.14 -41.38
CA ILE A 31 -1.12 6.07 -40.45
C ILE A 31 -2.13 6.63 -39.44
N PHE A 32 -3.36 6.92 -39.87
CA PHE A 32 -4.41 7.39 -38.97
C PHE A 32 -4.77 6.35 -37.90
N ILE A 33 -5.00 5.10 -38.31
CA ILE A 33 -5.27 3.97 -37.39
C ILE A 33 -4.08 3.76 -36.45
N LEU A 34 -2.85 3.79 -36.98
CA LEU A 34 -1.63 3.66 -36.19
C LEU A 34 -1.51 4.80 -35.16
N GLY A 35 -1.79 6.03 -35.56
CA GLY A 35 -1.77 7.20 -34.67
C GLY A 35 -2.77 7.08 -33.53
N VAL A 36 -4.02 6.69 -33.83
CA VAL A 36 -5.06 6.46 -32.81
C VAL A 36 -4.67 5.30 -31.88
N GLY A 37 -4.11 4.21 -32.41
CA GLY A 37 -3.63 3.07 -31.63
C GLY A 37 -2.49 3.45 -30.69
N LEU A 38 -1.53 4.24 -31.15
CA LEU A 38 -0.38 4.68 -30.35
C LEU A 38 -0.80 5.62 -29.22
N ILE A 39 -1.71 6.57 -29.50
CA ILE A 39 -2.27 7.46 -28.47
C ILE A 39 -3.03 6.64 -27.42
N SER A 40 -3.82 5.66 -27.86
CA SER A 40 -4.56 4.77 -26.95
C SER A 40 -3.64 3.92 -26.06
N MET A 41 -2.46 3.53 -26.56
CA MET A 41 -1.47 2.80 -25.77
C MET A 41 -0.74 3.71 -24.75
N LEU A 42 -0.47 4.96 -25.14
CA LEU A 42 0.18 5.95 -24.27
C LEU A 42 -0.68 6.32 -23.06
N THR A 43 -2.00 6.25 -23.13
CA THR A 43 -2.87 6.52 -21.98
C THR A 43 -2.86 5.40 -20.94
N ILE A 44 -2.56 4.15 -21.33
CA ILE A 44 -2.49 3.00 -20.42
C ILE A 44 -1.15 2.95 -19.69
N PHE A 45 -0.08 3.48 -20.30
CA PHE A 45 1.28 3.39 -19.75
C PHE A 45 1.42 3.97 -18.32
N PRO A 46 0.93 5.19 -18.02
CA PRO A 46 1.01 5.73 -16.66
C PRO A 46 0.27 4.86 -15.63
N ILE A 47 -0.90 4.32 -16.01
CA ILE A 47 -1.70 3.43 -15.14
C ILE A 47 -0.94 2.14 -14.84
N GLY A 48 -0.25 1.58 -15.86
CA GLY A 48 0.59 0.39 -15.70
C GLY A 48 1.74 0.63 -14.73
N VAL A 49 2.44 1.76 -14.87
CA VAL A 49 3.55 2.15 -13.98
C VAL A 49 3.07 2.31 -12.54
N ASP A 50 1.96 3.02 -12.33
CA ASP A 50 1.38 3.20 -10.98
C ASP A 50 0.93 1.87 -10.35
N SER A 51 0.42 0.95 -11.17
CA SER A 51 0.01 -0.38 -10.70
C SER A 51 1.21 -1.21 -10.27
N ILE A 52 2.28 -1.22 -11.07
CA ILE A 52 3.54 -1.91 -10.72
C ILE A 52 4.09 -1.35 -9.41
N LYS A 53 4.11 -0.02 -9.24
CA LYS A 53 4.57 0.62 -7.99
C LYS A 53 3.78 0.15 -6.78
N LYS A 54 2.45 0.08 -6.88
CA LYS A 54 1.59 -0.43 -5.81
C LYS A 54 1.87 -1.90 -5.52
N VAL A 55 1.95 -2.74 -6.54
CA VAL A 55 2.24 -4.17 -6.37
C VAL A 55 3.57 -4.37 -5.64
N THR A 56 4.64 -3.69 -6.05
CA THR A 56 5.93 -3.76 -5.37
C THR A 56 5.83 -3.31 -3.91
N GLN A 57 5.09 -2.23 -3.62
CA GLN A 57 4.86 -1.77 -2.26
C GLN A 57 4.16 -2.81 -1.39
N TYR A 58 3.09 -3.44 -1.89
CA TYR A 58 2.38 -4.49 -1.16
C TYR A 58 3.20 -5.77 -0.99
N SER A 59 3.98 -6.16 -2.00
CA SER A 59 4.88 -7.32 -1.89
C SER A 59 5.94 -7.11 -0.81
N ASN A 60 6.56 -5.93 -0.77
CA ASN A 60 7.54 -5.59 0.28
C ASN A 60 6.87 -5.54 1.67
N ALA A 61 5.68 -4.94 1.76
CA ALA A 61 4.91 -4.90 3.01
C ALA A 61 4.60 -6.31 3.54
N ALA A 62 4.17 -7.23 2.67
CA ALA A 62 3.89 -8.61 3.07
C ALA A 62 5.13 -9.33 3.61
N VAL A 63 6.29 -9.19 2.96
CA VAL A 63 7.56 -9.77 3.43
C VAL A 63 7.95 -9.20 4.79
N LEU A 64 7.78 -7.89 5.00
CA LEU A 64 8.06 -7.23 6.27
C LEU A 64 7.13 -7.71 7.38
N THR A 65 5.85 -7.87 7.07
CA THR A 65 4.86 -8.45 8.00
C THR A 65 5.26 -9.85 8.44
N GLU A 66 5.67 -10.73 7.52
CA GLU A 66 6.14 -12.08 7.88
C GLU A 66 7.36 -12.03 8.79
N SER A 67 8.28 -11.10 8.55
CA SER A 67 9.41 -10.88 9.44
C SER A 67 8.98 -10.37 10.82
N ALA A 68 8.03 -9.43 10.88
CA ALA A 68 7.50 -8.91 12.13
C ALA A 68 6.76 -10.00 12.93
N ILE A 69 5.93 -10.81 12.27
CA ILE A 69 5.27 -11.98 12.86
C ILE A 69 6.30 -12.97 13.39
N SER A 70 7.36 -13.26 12.62
CA SER A 70 8.43 -14.16 13.05
C SER A 70 9.17 -13.62 14.26
N TYR A 71 9.48 -12.32 14.28
CA TYR A 71 10.06 -11.64 15.43
C TYR A 71 9.15 -11.76 16.66
N LEU A 72 7.85 -11.47 16.51
CA LEU A 72 6.87 -11.60 17.59
C LEU A 72 6.77 -13.05 18.09
N LYS A 73 6.85 -14.06 17.22
CA LYS A 73 6.79 -15.48 17.63
C LYS A 73 8.07 -15.97 18.34
N ALA A 74 9.23 -15.46 17.94
CA ALA A 74 10.52 -15.84 18.52
C ALA A 74 10.71 -15.29 19.93
N ASN A 75 10.08 -14.14 20.17
CA ASN A 75 9.99 -13.46 21.44
C ASN A 75 8.73 -13.97 22.18
N ASP A 76 8.78 -14.34 23.47
CA ASP A 76 7.59 -14.84 24.19
C ASP A 76 6.48 -13.78 24.26
N VAL A 77 5.57 -13.77 23.28
CA VAL A 77 4.50 -12.79 23.01
C VAL A 77 3.78 -12.28 24.27
N VAL A 78 3.70 -13.10 25.32
CA VAL A 78 3.02 -12.77 26.58
C VAL A 78 3.80 -11.77 27.45
N ALA A 79 5.11 -11.69 27.29
CA ALA A 79 5.96 -10.63 27.87
C ALA A 79 5.95 -9.32 27.04
N PHE A 80 5.31 -9.30 25.86
CA PHE A 80 5.35 -8.20 24.87
C PHE A 80 4.07 -7.36 24.79
N VAL A 81 3.21 -7.38 25.82
CA VAL A 81 2.01 -6.53 25.86
C VAL A 81 2.43 -5.06 25.77
N GLY A 82 1.99 -4.35 24.74
CA GLY A 82 2.38 -2.96 24.47
C GLY A 82 2.62 -2.65 22.99
N THR A 83 3.35 -1.56 22.71
CA THR A 83 3.72 -1.16 21.35
C THR A 83 5.21 -1.41 21.14
N ASN A 84 5.54 -2.17 20.09
CA ASN A 84 6.91 -2.40 19.65
C ASN A 84 7.09 -1.83 18.24
N THR A 85 8.24 -1.26 17.94
CA THR A 85 8.59 -0.85 16.58
C THR A 85 9.85 -1.57 16.14
N GLY A 86 9.87 -1.98 14.89
CA GLY A 86 11.06 -2.52 14.27
C GLY A 86 11.19 -1.98 12.86
N SER A 87 12.43 -1.89 12.41
CA SER A 87 12.78 -1.51 11.05
C SER A 87 13.43 -2.70 10.38
N ASN A 88 13.10 -2.91 9.11
CA ASN A 88 13.79 -3.87 8.25
C ASN A 88 13.94 -3.22 6.89
N THR A 89 15.18 -3.03 6.45
CA THR A 89 15.49 -2.53 5.11
C THR A 89 15.54 -3.72 4.16
N TYR A 90 14.47 -3.99 3.40
CA TYR A 90 14.53 -5.05 2.37
C TYR A 90 13.68 -4.77 1.10
N PRO A 91 14.24 -4.98 -0.10
CA PRO A 91 15.67 -4.86 -0.43
C PRO A 91 16.08 -3.38 -0.51
N ASP A 92 17.23 -3.05 0.07
CA ASP A 92 17.93 -1.79 -0.16
C ASP A 92 18.64 -1.86 -1.52
N THR A 93 18.20 -1.06 -2.50
CA THR A 93 18.90 -0.92 -3.79
C THR A 93 19.22 0.53 -4.13
N ASP A 94 19.07 1.47 -3.20
CA ASP A 94 19.21 2.89 -3.50
C ASP A 94 20.04 3.59 -2.42
N SER A 95 21.23 4.06 -2.80
CA SER A 95 22.14 4.82 -1.93
C SER A 95 21.71 6.28 -1.72
N ASP A 96 20.70 6.76 -2.44
CA ASP A 96 20.22 8.14 -2.39
C ASP A 96 18.88 8.27 -1.62
N GLN A 97 18.73 7.48 -0.55
CA GLN A 97 17.47 7.36 0.20
C GLN A 97 16.93 8.71 0.69
N GLY A 98 15.65 8.94 0.37
CA GLY A 98 14.83 9.98 0.96
C GLY A 98 14.77 9.89 2.48
N ASN A 99 14.45 11.05 3.08
CA ASN A 99 14.44 11.41 4.50
C ASN A 99 14.53 10.22 5.49
N PRO A 100 15.57 10.15 6.34
CA PRO A 100 15.66 9.13 7.39
C PRO A 100 14.45 9.15 8.35
N PHE A 101 14.22 8.04 9.06
CA PHE A 101 13.32 8.03 10.23
C PHE A 101 13.99 7.63 11.53
N GLU A 102 13.39 8.08 12.62
CA GLU A 102 13.77 7.83 14.00
C GLU A 102 12.93 6.68 14.57
N ASP A 103 13.57 5.60 15.04
CA ASP A 103 12.88 4.48 15.67
C ASP A 103 12.27 4.86 17.04
N SER A 104 11.53 3.95 17.69
CA SER A 104 10.97 4.20 19.03
C SER A 104 12.00 4.46 20.14
N SER A 105 13.29 4.31 19.84
CA SER A 105 14.43 4.50 20.74
C SER A 105 15.27 5.72 20.38
N GLY A 106 14.88 6.52 19.38
CA GLY A 106 15.59 7.73 19.00
C GLY A 106 16.68 7.53 17.93
N ASN A 107 16.81 6.34 17.33
CA ASN A 107 17.87 6.06 16.37
C ASN A 107 17.43 6.34 14.93
N THR A 108 18.30 7.02 14.18
CA THR A 108 18.09 7.27 12.75
C THR A 108 18.45 6.04 11.91
N ILE A 109 17.50 5.54 11.12
CA ILE A 109 17.67 4.34 10.28
C ILE A 109 17.25 4.65 8.84
N PHE A 110 18.03 4.16 7.86
CA PHE A 110 17.71 4.25 6.43
C PHE A 110 16.88 3.03 6.03
N ALA A 111 15.55 3.17 6.02
CA ALA A 111 14.68 2.16 5.43
C ALA A 111 13.48 2.78 4.71
N GLN A 112 13.18 2.29 3.50
CA GLN A 112 11.99 2.69 2.74
C GLN A 112 10.68 2.26 3.42
N TYR A 113 10.75 1.23 4.25
CA TYR A 113 9.61 0.64 4.95
C TYR A 113 9.98 0.30 6.39
N SER A 114 8.97 0.33 7.25
CA SER A 114 9.10 0.10 8.69
C SER A 114 7.81 -0.49 9.23
N TRP A 115 7.85 -1.09 10.41
CA TRP A 115 6.67 -1.71 11.00
C TRP A 115 6.51 -1.34 12.47
N GLN A 116 5.26 -1.29 12.92
CA GLN A 116 4.90 -1.18 14.33
C GLN A 116 3.92 -2.29 14.66
N ALA A 117 4.21 -3.04 15.72
CA ALA A 117 3.30 -4.02 16.27
C ALA A 117 2.68 -3.49 17.57
N THR A 118 1.36 -3.47 17.63
CA THR A 118 0.60 -3.28 18.87
C THR A 118 0.05 -4.62 19.31
N VAL A 119 0.36 -5.04 20.53
CA VAL A 119 0.06 -6.38 21.06
C VAL A 119 -0.78 -6.25 22.33
N GLN A 120 -1.93 -6.94 22.37
CA GLN A 120 -2.93 -6.85 23.44
C GLN A 120 -3.45 -8.22 23.87
N ASN A 121 -3.58 -8.41 25.18
CA ASN A 121 -4.21 -9.60 25.72
C ASN A 121 -5.73 -9.56 25.53
N LEU A 122 -6.30 -10.63 25.00
CA LEU A 122 -7.76 -10.76 24.81
C LEU A 122 -8.42 -11.61 25.90
N SER A 123 -7.63 -12.39 26.63
CA SER A 123 -8.14 -13.24 27.71
C SER A 123 -7.54 -12.82 29.04
N SER A 124 -8.33 -12.88 30.11
CA SER A 124 -7.86 -12.68 31.49
C SER A 124 -6.72 -13.64 31.90
N ASN A 125 -6.63 -14.79 31.23
CA ASN A 125 -5.56 -15.78 31.43
C ASN A 125 -4.31 -15.51 30.58
N ASN A 126 -4.28 -14.43 29.79
CA ASN A 126 -3.19 -14.07 28.87
C ASN A 126 -2.74 -15.19 27.92
N ASN A 127 -3.64 -16.11 27.58
CA ASN A 127 -3.36 -17.25 26.70
C ASN A 127 -3.64 -16.95 25.23
N LEU A 128 -4.38 -15.88 24.96
CA LEU A 128 -4.70 -15.41 23.63
C LEU A 128 -4.38 -13.92 23.54
N VAL A 129 -3.59 -13.58 22.52
CA VAL A 129 -3.07 -12.25 22.29
C VAL A 129 -3.41 -11.82 20.87
N ARG A 130 -3.96 -10.61 20.72
CA ARG A 130 -4.14 -9.95 19.42
C ARG A 130 -2.88 -9.14 19.12
N ALA A 131 -2.39 -9.24 17.90
CA ALA A 131 -1.35 -8.35 17.39
C ALA A 131 -1.85 -7.64 16.14
N GLN A 132 -1.68 -6.32 16.10
CA GLN A 132 -1.88 -5.49 14.92
C GLN A 132 -0.51 -4.99 14.46
N ILE A 133 -0.15 -5.29 13.22
CA ILE A 133 1.11 -4.91 12.60
C ILE A 133 0.82 -3.90 11.51
N ALA A 134 1.17 -2.64 11.75
CA ALA A 134 1.08 -1.57 10.78
C ALA A 134 2.41 -1.43 10.02
N ILE A 135 2.34 -1.41 8.69
CA ILE A 135 3.50 -1.17 7.82
C ILE A 135 3.47 0.27 7.34
N PHE A 136 4.57 0.99 7.54
CA PHE A 136 4.70 2.40 7.19
C PHE A 136 5.68 2.59 6.05
N ARG A 137 5.38 3.58 5.22
CA ARG A 137 6.38 4.24 4.38
C ARG A 137 7.14 5.21 5.26
N ASN A 138 8.33 4.82 5.73
CA ASN A 138 9.21 5.68 6.53
C ASN A 138 8.56 6.18 7.85
N PHE A 139 8.44 5.30 8.86
CA PHE A 139 7.77 5.60 10.13
C PHE A 139 8.44 6.77 10.85
N ASP A 140 7.82 7.94 10.84
CA ASP A 140 8.30 9.09 11.62
C ASP A 140 7.15 9.61 12.48
N SER A 141 7.21 9.28 13.77
CA SER A 141 6.18 9.67 14.72
C SER A 141 6.03 11.19 14.89
N THR A 142 7.07 11.97 14.54
CA THR A 142 7.02 13.44 14.60
C THR A 142 6.13 14.04 13.51
N LYS A 143 5.87 13.27 12.43
CA LYS A 143 5.02 13.69 11.31
C LYS A 143 3.53 13.36 11.51
N PHE A 144 3.17 12.70 12.60
CA PHE A 144 1.79 12.33 12.86
C PHE A 144 0.98 13.55 13.27
N GLY A 145 -0.23 13.67 12.73
CA GLY A 145 -1.18 14.67 13.21
C GLY A 145 -1.60 14.32 14.63
N ALA A 146 -1.57 15.29 15.54
CA ALA A 146 -1.93 15.08 16.95
C ALA A 146 -3.06 16.01 17.38
N GLY A 147 -3.83 15.56 18.36
CA GLY A 147 -4.93 16.30 18.96
C GLY A 147 -5.57 15.51 20.09
N THR A 148 -6.67 16.02 20.63
CA THR A 148 -7.56 15.32 21.56
C THR A 148 -8.90 14.97 20.91
N ALA A 149 -9.47 13.83 21.31
CA ALA A 149 -10.78 13.36 20.88
C ALA A 149 -11.41 12.45 21.95
N ASP A 150 -12.72 12.26 21.86
CA ASP A 150 -13.48 11.37 22.72
C ASP A 150 -13.60 10.00 22.04
N PHE A 151 -13.06 8.97 22.67
CA PHE A 151 -13.20 7.58 22.22
C PHE A 151 -14.20 6.87 23.09
N THR A 152 -15.12 6.14 22.46
CA THR A 152 -16.10 5.30 23.14
C THR A 152 -15.91 3.85 22.75
N GLN A 153 -15.73 2.97 23.73
CA GLN A 153 -15.59 1.54 23.50
C GLN A 153 -16.83 1.00 22.77
N THR A 154 -16.62 0.07 21.84
CA THR A 154 -17.65 -0.54 20.98
C THR A 154 -18.37 0.44 20.04
N SER A 155 -17.88 1.68 19.91
CA SER A 155 -18.39 2.69 18.99
C SER A 155 -17.49 2.83 17.76
N THR A 156 -18.08 3.10 16.60
CA THR A 156 -17.34 3.54 15.41
C THR A 156 -17.14 5.05 15.38
N THR A 157 -17.86 5.82 16.21
CA THR A 157 -17.77 7.28 16.23
C THR A 157 -16.76 7.75 17.27
N VAL A 158 -15.82 8.57 16.82
CA VAL A 158 -14.90 9.36 17.62
C VAL A 158 -15.35 10.81 17.55
N SER A 159 -15.70 11.41 18.69
CA SER A 159 -16.31 12.74 18.77
C SER A 159 -15.36 13.78 19.39
N SER A 160 -15.78 15.05 19.39
CA SER A 160 -15.04 16.15 20.03
C SER A 160 -13.59 16.27 19.52
N VAL A 161 -13.35 15.98 18.25
CA VAL A 161 -12.02 16.00 17.65
C VAL A 161 -11.53 17.46 17.57
N SER A 162 -10.53 17.78 18.39
CA SER A 162 -10.03 19.15 18.56
C SER A 162 -9.42 19.79 17.31
N VAL A 163 -8.70 19.01 16.48
CA VAL A 163 -8.02 19.52 15.28
C VAL A 163 -7.99 18.44 14.19
N PHE A 164 -8.30 18.83 12.96
CA PHE A 164 -8.09 17.99 11.77
C PHE A 164 -6.89 18.47 10.97
N PRO A 165 -5.92 17.59 10.67
CA PRO A 165 -4.96 17.85 9.62
C PRO A 165 -5.68 18.03 8.27
N SER A 166 -5.26 19.01 7.47
CA SER A 166 -5.89 19.32 6.16
C SER A 166 -5.82 18.19 5.14
N TRP A 167 -4.91 17.23 5.33
CA TRP A 167 -4.74 16.05 4.49
C TRP A 167 -5.56 14.85 4.97
N LEU A 168 -6.23 14.90 6.13
CA LEU A 168 -6.95 13.76 6.68
C LEU A 168 -8.21 13.45 5.85
N THR A 169 -8.41 12.17 5.50
CA THR A 169 -9.53 11.72 4.66
C THR A 169 -9.93 10.29 5.03
N SER A 170 -10.99 9.75 4.40
CA SER A 170 -11.54 8.38 4.55
C SER A 170 -10.62 7.23 4.08
N LYS A 171 -9.31 7.45 4.05
CA LYS A 171 -8.29 6.47 3.66
C LYS A 171 -7.12 6.44 4.62
N HIS A 172 -7.17 7.30 5.64
CA HIS A 172 -6.10 7.47 6.61
C HIS A 172 -6.49 6.80 7.92
N TYR A 173 -5.54 6.80 8.85
CA TYR A 173 -5.66 6.08 10.10
C TYR A 173 -5.59 7.04 11.27
N ILE A 174 -6.30 6.66 12.33
CA ILE A 174 -6.28 7.31 13.63
C ILE A 174 -6.03 6.25 14.71
N ARG A 175 -5.40 6.64 15.81
CA ARG A 175 -5.33 5.83 17.02
C ARG A 175 -5.43 6.70 18.25
N ALA A 176 -5.92 6.14 19.35
CA ALA A 176 -5.65 6.69 20.67
C ALA A 176 -4.14 6.57 20.94
N SER A 177 -3.52 7.65 21.40
CA SER A 177 -2.08 7.73 21.71
C SER A 177 -1.80 8.03 23.17
N ASP A 178 -2.85 8.24 23.99
CA ASP A 178 -2.69 8.48 25.41
C ASP A 178 -2.07 7.28 26.13
N ASN A 179 -1.24 7.56 27.13
CA ASN A 179 -0.64 6.55 28.00
C ASN A 179 -1.67 5.84 28.89
N SER A 180 -2.88 6.41 29.02
CA SER A 180 -4.01 5.78 29.72
C SER A 180 -4.81 4.80 28.85
N SER A 181 -4.61 4.80 27.53
CA SER A 181 -5.29 3.87 26.63
C SER A 181 -4.56 2.53 26.59
N ASP A 182 -5.26 1.46 26.96
CA ASP A 182 -4.78 0.08 26.79
C ASP A 182 -4.69 -0.32 25.30
N ASP A 183 -5.39 0.43 24.44
CA ASP A 183 -5.43 0.19 23.00
C ASP A 183 -4.70 1.26 22.21
N LYS A 184 -3.59 0.86 21.59
CA LYS A 184 -2.76 1.68 20.70
C LYS A 184 -2.87 1.22 19.24
N SER A 185 -3.96 0.53 18.90
CA SER A 185 -4.24 0.07 17.54
C SER A 185 -4.63 1.25 16.65
N TRP A 186 -4.23 1.15 15.39
CA TRP A 186 -4.65 2.01 14.32
C TRP A 186 -6.00 1.56 13.79
N TYR A 187 -6.89 2.54 13.62
CA TYR A 187 -8.23 2.40 13.10
C TYR A 187 -8.33 3.16 11.79
N ARG A 188 -8.86 2.50 10.76
CA ARG A 188 -9.09 3.13 9.47
C ARG A 188 -10.30 4.05 9.56
N ILE A 189 -10.16 5.24 8.98
CA ILE A 189 -11.20 6.25 8.95
C ILE A 189 -12.13 5.96 7.77
N ASP A 190 -13.42 5.76 8.06
CA ASP A 190 -14.48 5.64 7.06
C ASP A 190 -14.92 7.02 6.55
N SER A 191 -15.08 8.00 7.46
CA SER A 191 -15.40 9.38 7.07
C SER A 191 -14.97 10.40 8.14
N VAL A 192 -14.80 11.65 7.70
CA VAL A 192 -14.44 12.78 8.56
C VAL A 192 -15.55 13.81 8.49
N GLY A 193 -16.23 14.02 9.62
CA GLY A 193 -17.26 15.04 9.81
C GLY A 193 -16.61 16.40 10.01
N THR A 194 -16.38 17.13 8.92
CA THR A 194 -15.71 18.45 8.96
C THR A 194 -16.54 19.53 9.65
N SER A 195 -17.86 19.36 9.76
CA SER A 195 -18.77 20.25 10.50
C SER A 195 -19.12 19.77 11.90
N SER A 196 -19.01 18.46 12.19
CA SER A 196 -19.39 17.87 13.48
C SER A 196 -18.21 17.60 14.42
N SER A 197 -16.96 17.82 13.98
CA SER A 197 -15.77 17.44 14.76
C SER A 197 -15.76 15.95 15.12
N GLU A 198 -16.24 15.12 14.19
CA GLU A 198 -16.36 13.68 14.35
C GLU A 198 -15.56 12.93 13.31
N ILE A 199 -15.11 11.74 13.67
CA ILE A 199 -14.51 10.75 12.77
C ILE A 199 -15.34 9.48 12.91
N ILE A 200 -15.74 8.91 11.78
CA ILE A 200 -16.34 7.58 11.73
C ILE A 200 -15.25 6.60 11.33
N LEU A 201 -15.09 5.54 12.12
CA LEU A 201 -14.14 4.46 11.90
C LEU A 201 -14.81 3.33 11.10
N GLU A 202 -14.02 2.60 10.31
CA GLU A 202 -14.49 1.41 9.59
C GLU A 202 -14.85 0.25 10.54
N GLY A 203 -14.44 0.31 11.81
CA GLY A 203 -14.73 -0.70 12.82
C GLY A 203 -14.80 -0.11 14.22
N ASN A 204 -15.38 -0.89 15.15
CA ASN A 204 -15.56 -0.47 16.53
C ASN A 204 -14.21 -0.22 17.22
N PHE A 205 -14.09 0.89 17.93
CA PHE A 205 -12.99 1.12 18.86
C PHE A 205 -13.05 0.11 20.01
N LEU A 206 -11.95 -0.61 20.25
CA LEU A 206 -11.88 -1.69 21.23
C LEU A 206 -11.17 -1.28 22.52
N GLY A 207 -10.58 -0.08 22.55
CA GLY A 207 -9.87 0.45 23.71
C GLY A 207 -10.75 0.98 24.83
N THR A 208 -10.08 1.59 25.80
CA THR A 208 -10.71 2.19 26.96
C THR A 208 -11.42 3.49 26.58
N THR A 209 -12.69 3.61 26.97
CA THR A 209 -13.48 4.84 26.79
C THR A 209 -12.82 6.00 27.53
N GLY A 210 -12.76 7.17 26.91
CA GLY A 210 -12.31 8.39 27.57
C GLY A 210 -12.62 9.65 26.77
N ALA A 211 -12.88 10.74 27.48
CA ALA A 211 -13.07 12.05 26.91
C ALA A 211 -11.75 12.82 26.85
N GLY A 212 -11.51 13.56 25.77
CA GLY A 212 -10.33 14.40 25.57
C GLY A 212 -9.02 13.61 25.50
N LEU A 213 -9.06 12.33 25.14
CA LEU A 213 -7.87 11.49 25.02
C LEU A 213 -7.00 11.99 23.87
N THR A 214 -5.68 11.97 24.06
CA THR A 214 -4.77 12.27 22.97
C THR A 214 -4.86 11.20 21.89
N PHE A 215 -4.86 11.64 20.63
CA PHE A 215 -4.85 10.76 19.46
C PHE A 215 -3.70 11.12 18.51
N SER A 216 -3.38 10.17 17.64
CA SER A 216 -2.47 10.37 16.51
C SER A 216 -3.16 9.97 15.21
N THR A 217 -2.86 10.67 14.12
CA THR A 217 -3.30 10.37 12.76
C THR A 217 -2.12 10.30 11.81
N THR A 218 -2.24 9.47 10.77
CA THR A 218 -1.20 9.36 9.74
C THR A 218 -1.77 8.96 8.38
N LYS A 219 -1.09 9.39 7.33
CA LYS A 219 -1.30 8.97 5.93
C LYS A 219 -0.21 8.00 5.42
N ASP A 220 0.77 7.69 6.26
CA ASP A 220 1.99 6.98 5.84
C ASP A 220 1.89 5.46 6.04
N ILE A 221 0.80 4.97 6.63
CA ILE A 221 0.50 3.54 6.71
C ILE A 221 0.15 3.03 5.31
N ILE A 222 0.89 2.01 4.87
CA ILE A 222 0.67 1.30 3.62
C ILE A 222 -0.42 0.26 3.81
N ASP A 223 -0.31 -0.55 4.87
CA ASP A 223 -1.27 -1.60 5.18
C ASP A 223 -1.20 -1.98 6.67
N ILE A 224 -2.25 -2.64 7.15
CA ILE A 224 -2.36 -3.16 8.50
C ILE A 224 -2.71 -4.64 8.44
N TYR A 225 -1.94 -5.45 9.16
CA TYR A 225 -2.18 -6.88 9.30
C TYR A 225 -2.59 -7.18 10.73
N GLU A 226 -3.69 -7.91 10.88
CA GLU A 226 -4.15 -8.38 12.18
C GLU A 226 -3.95 -9.89 12.29
N THR A 227 -3.45 -10.32 13.45
CA THR A 227 -3.25 -11.74 13.73
C THR A 227 -3.48 -12.04 15.21
N MET A 228 -3.68 -13.32 15.51
CA MET A 228 -3.87 -13.81 16.87
C MET A 228 -2.81 -14.85 17.19
N PHE A 229 -2.19 -14.70 18.35
CA PHE A 229 -1.23 -15.65 18.89
C PHE A 229 -1.82 -16.32 20.12
N SER A 230 -1.68 -17.63 20.21
CA SER A 230 -1.88 -18.34 21.46
C SER A 230 -0.55 -18.50 22.18
N LYS A 231 -0.57 -18.33 23.49
CA LYS A 231 0.56 -18.68 24.36
C LYS A 231 0.92 -20.15 24.15
N ARG A 232 2.19 -20.42 23.88
CA ARG A 232 2.73 -21.78 23.76
C ARG A 232 2.99 -22.38 25.14
#